data_AF-A0A4U7EYU1-F1
#
_entry.id   AF-A0A4U7EYU1-F1
#
_cell.length_a   1.000
_cell.length_b   1.000
_cell.length_c   1.000
_cell.angle_alpha   90.00
_cell.angle_beta   90.00
_cell.angle_gamma   90.00
#
_symmetry.space_group_name_H-M   'P 1'
#
loop_
_entity.id
_entity.type
_entity.pdbx_description
1 polymer ?
#
loop_
_entity_poly.entity_id
_entity_poly.type
_entity_poly.pdbx_seq_one_letter_code
_entity_poly.pdbx_strand_id
1 'polypeptide(L)'
;MSRYILGCNPCVSDLGAHDPSAALFADGEILYAVEEERFTRKKGALFTFPVNSIRHCLEYGDIDVQDLDRIVVPWDPRLLQNLFHYNLKRAVEYDTLDNTLEKAKFVFKRGILDRSGFALDIVEKQFKQQL
;
A
#
# COMPACT_ATOMS: atom_id res chain seq x y z
N MET A 1 2.47 -17.35 23.69
CA MET A 1 2.54 -15.99 23.11
C MET A 1 1.41 -15.89 22.12
N SER A 2 0.66 -14.78 22.16
CA SER A 2 -0.36 -14.49 21.16
C SER A 2 0.29 -14.15 19.83
N ARG A 3 -0.39 -14.49 18.73
CA ARG A 3 0.06 -14.25 17.37
C ARG A 3 -0.52 -12.93 16.87
N TYR A 4 0.33 -11.98 16.49
CA TYR A 4 -0.10 -10.66 16.02
C TYR A 4 0.16 -10.47 14.53
N ILE A 5 -0.88 -10.03 13.80
CA ILE A 5 -0.78 -9.71 12.37
C ILE A 5 -1.32 -8.29 12.17
N LEU A 6 -0.56 -7.47 11.44
CA LEU A 6 -1.00 -6.13 11.06
C LEU A 6 -1.42 -6.12 9.59
N GLY A 7 -2.71 -5.90 9.33
CA GLY A 7 -3.22 -5.51 8.03
C GLY A 7 -2.98 -4.03 7.78
N CYS A 8 -2.44 -3.68 6.61
CA CYS A 8 -2.15 -2.31 6.21
C CYS A 8 -2.65 -2.06 4.78
N ASN A 9 -3.50 -1.05 4.59
CA ASN A 9 -3.78 -0.49 3.27
C ASN A 9 -2.84 0.70 3.03
N PRO A 10 -1.70 0.51 2.36
CA PRO A 10 -0.59 1.44 2.45
C PRO A 10 -0.78 2.70 1.59
N CYS A 11 -1.60 2.64 0.54
CA CYS A 11 -1.87 3.75 -0.39
C CYS A 11 -0.63 4.46 -0.94
N VAL A 12 0.42 3.69 -1.22
CA VAL A 12 1.68 4.17 -1.81
C VAL A 12 1.97 3.45 -3.13
N SER A 13 2.55 4.20 -4.07
CA SER A 13 2.80 3.74 -5.45
C SER A 13 1.54 3.19 -6.11
N ASP A 14 1.50 1.89 -6.38
CA ASP A 14 0.43 1.19 -7.09
C ASP A 14 -0.40 0.32 -6.12
N LEU A 15 -0.13 0.38 -4.81
CA LEU A 15 -0.81 -0.38 -3.75
C LEU A 15 -1.95 0.43 -3.10
N GLY A 16 -2.85 0.96 -3.94
CA GLY A 16 -4.01 1.75 -3.52
C GLY A 16 -3.76 3.26 -3.59
N ALA A 17 -4.86 4.02 -3.65
CA ALA A 17 -4.84 5.48 -3.80
C ALA A 17 -5.66 6.24 -2.74
N HIS A 18 -6.53 5.56 -1.99
CA HIS A 18 -7.47 6.15 -1.04
C HIS A 18 -7.73 5.20 0.14
N ASP A 19 -8.30 5.79 1.20
CA ASP A 19 -8.67 5.13 2.45
C ASP A 19 -7.52 4.34 3.12
N PRO A 20 -6.34 4.96 3.27
CA PRO A 20 -5.25 4.35 4.01
C PRO A 20 -5.70 4.03 5.43
N SER A 21 -5.36 2.82 5.87
CA SER A 21 -5.90 2.25 7.10
C SER A 21 -5.01 1.13 7.63
N ALA A 22 -5.22 0.78 8.89
CA ALA A 22 -4.56 -0.36 9.53
C ALA A 22 -5.55 -1.15 10.40
N ALA A 23 -5.30 -2.46 10.52
CA ALA A 23 -6.05 -3.35 11.38
C ALA A 23 -5.10 -4.34 12.06
N LEU A 24 -5.13 -4.39 13.39
CA LEU A 24 -4.40 -5.36 14.20
C LEU A 24 -5.28 -6.57 14.50
N PHE A 25 -4.73 -7.75 14.24
CA PHE A 25 -5.32 -9.03 14.59
C PHE A 25 -4.50 -9.67 15.71
N ALA A 26 -5.18 -10.29 16.67
CA ALA A 26 -4.59 -11.11 17.71
C ALA A 26 -5.26 -12.49 17.67
N ASP A 27 -4.46 -13.54 17.46
CA ASP A 27 -4.91 -14.93 17.42
C ASP A 27 -6.08 -15.20 16.44
N GLY A 28 -6.10 -14.46 15.33
CA GLY A 28 -7.10 -14.59 14.26
C GLY A 28 -8.32 -13.68 14.40
N GLU A 29 -8.46 -12.97 15.53
CA GLU A 29 -9.55 -12.03 15.79
C GLU A 29 -9.10 -10.58 15.58
N ILE A 30 -10.00 -9.71 15.15
CA ILE A 30 -9.72 -8.27 15.04
C ILE A 30 -9.63 -7.69 16.44
N LEU A 31 -8.46 -7.15 16.78
CA LEU A 31 -8.24 -6.45 18.04
C LEU A 31 -8.54 -4.95 17.89
N TYR A 32 -8.07 -4.33 16.80
CA TYR A 32 -8.27 -2.91 16.53
C TYR A 32 -8.23 -2.64 15.03
N ALA A 33 -9.01 -1.68 14.54
CA ALA A 33 -8.98 -1.25 13.14
C ALA A 33 -9.38 0.22 13.02
N VAL A 34 -8.65 0.98 12.22
CA VAL A 34 -8.89 2.41 12.05
C VAL A 34 -8.37 2.93 10.71
N GLU A 35 -9.05 3.94 10.18
CA GLU A 35 -8.64 4.67 8.98
C GLU A 35 -7.85 5.94 9.32
N GLU A 36 -6.88 6.27 8.47
CA GLU A 36 -5.95 7.38 8.65
C GLU A 36 -6.66 8.74 8.61
N GLU A 37 -7.78 8.84 7.89
CA GLU A 37 -8.58 10.06 7.83
C GLU A 37 -9.14 10.48 9.19
N ARG A 38 -9.29 9.53 10.14
CA ARG A 38 -9.74 9.83 11.51
C ARG A 38 -8.71 10.69 12.24
N PHE A 39 -7.42 10.49 11.96
CA PHE A 39 -6.31 11.24 12.56
C PHE A 39 -5.95 12.48 11.76
N THR A 40 -5.79 12.33 10.45
CA THR A 40 -5.36 13.44 9.56
C THR A 40 -6.46 14.47 9.32
N ARG A 41 -7.73 14.08 9.55
CA ARG A 41 -8.94 14.87 9.25
C ARG A 41 -9.06 15.23 7.77
N LYS A 42 -8.38 14.49 6.89
CA LYS A 42 -8.42 14.63 5.43
C LYS A 42 -9.22 13.48 4.84
N LYS A 43 -10.41 13.77 4.31
CA LYS A 43 -11.31 12.76 3.74
C LYS A 43 -10.62 11.98 2.62
N GLY A 44 -10.66 10.65 2.71
CA GLY A 44 -10.06 9.69 1.78
C GLY A 44 -8.53 9.62 1.81
N ALA A 45 -7.86 10.52 2.56
CA ALA A 45 -6.40 10.62 2.73
C ALA A 45 -5.59 10.12 1.52
N LEU A 46 -5.83 10.73 0.35
CA LEU A 46 -5.31 10.22 -0.92
C LEU A 46 -3.78 10.13 -0.92
N PHE A 47 -3.25 9.04 -1.46
CA PHE A 47 -1.81 8.79 -1.61
C PHE A 47 -0.99 9.00 -0.32
N THR A 48 -1.59 8.72 0.83
CA THR A 48 -1.00 8.92 2.17
C THR A 48 -0.75 7.57 2.83
N PHE A 49 0.42 7.39 3.43
CA PHE A 49 0.74 6.17 4.18
C PHE A 49 0.09 6.21 5.58
N PRO A 50 -0.51 5.09 6.08
CA PRO A 50 -1.34 5.08 7.30
C PRO A 50 -0.53 5.05 8.61
N VAL A 51 0.37 6.02 8.82
CA VAL A 51 1.26 6.04 10.00
C VAL A 51 0.49 6.08 11.31
N ASN A 52 -0.49 6.98 11.42
CA ASN A 52 -1.21 7.15 12.68
C ASN A 52 -2.09 5.93 12.96
N SER A 53 -2.68 5.35 11.94
CA SER A 53 -3.47 4.12 12.06
C SER A 53 -2.63 2.95 12.54
N ILE A 54 -1.42 2.79 12.01
CA ILE A 54 -0.50 1.74 12.46
C ILE A 54 -0.07 1.98 13.91
N ARG A 55 0.32 3.20 14.27
CA ARG A 55 0.71 3.52 15.65
C ARG A 55 -0.41 3.23 16.64
N HIS A 56 -1.63 3.66 16.36
CA HIS A 56 -2.76 3.40 17.23
C HIS A 56 -3.13 1.91 17.32
N CYS A 57 -2.90 1.13 16.26
CA CYS A 57 -3.02 -0.33 16.33
C CYS A 57 -2.02 -0.92 17.34
N LEU A 58 -0.74 -0.53 17.24
CA LEU A 58 0.33 -1.01 18.12
C LEU A 58 0.12 -0.58 19.57
N GLU A 59 -0.22 0.70 19.78
CA GLU A 59 -0.57 1.26 21.10
C GLU A 59 -1.76 0.54 21.74
N TYR A 60 -2.81 0.23 20.97
CA TYR A 60 -3.97 -0.50 21.48
C TYR A 60 -3.62 -1.95 21.85
N GLY A 61 -2.73 -2.58 21.08
CA GLY A 61 -2.23 -3.92 21.36
C GLY A 61 -1.21 -4.00 22.49
N ASP A 62 -0.68 -2.86 22.95
CA ASP A 62 0.46 -2.76 23.87
C ASP A 62 1.66 -3.58 23.38
N ILE A 63 1.97 -3.46 22.09
CA ILE A 63 3.05 -4.18 21.40
C ILE A 63 3.89 -3.25 20.53
N ASP A 64 5.12 -3.66 20.26
CA ASP A 64 6.00 -3.02 19.29
C ASP A 64 5.91 -3.69 17.91
N VAL A 65 6.44 -3.01 16.87
CA VAL A 65 6.53 -3.57 15.50
C VAL A 65 7.24 -4.92 15.47
N GLN A 66 8.20 -5.14 16.39
CA GLN A 66 9.00 -6.37 16.48
C GLN A 66 8.20 -7.57 16.99
N ASP A 67 7.06 -7.33 17.65
CA ASP A 67 6.16 -8.38 18.14
C ASP A 67 5.19 -8.88 17.06
N LEU A 68 5.10 -8.17 15.93
CA LEU A 68 4.27 -8.59 14.80
C LEU A 68 4.90 -9.79 14.09
N ASP A 69 4.13 -10.87 13.93
CA ASP A 69 4.56 -12.02 13.14
C ASP A 69 4.66 -11.67 11.65
N ARG A 70 3.67 -10.90 11.17
CA ARG A 70 3.54 -10.51 9.76
C ARG A 70 2.81 -9.19 9.61
N ILE A 71 3.20 -8.47 8.55
CA ILE A 71 2.42 -7.38 7.98
C ILE A 71 1.82 -7.87 6.67
N VAL A 72 0.53 -7.62 6.47
CA VAL A 72 -0.20 -8.02 5.26
C VAL A 72 -0.78 -6.79 4.57
N VAL A 73 -0.77 -6.80 3.24
CA VAL A 73 -1.36 -5.76 2.40
C VAL A 73 -2.48 -6.36 1.55
N PRO A 74 -3.56 -5.62 1.24
CA PRO A 74 -4.74 -6.16 0.55
C PRO A 74 -4.51 -6.39 -0.95
N TRP A 75 -3.39 -5.92 -1.50
CA TRP A 75 -3.03 -6.04 -2.91
C TRP A 75 -1.93 -7.08 -3.07
N ASP A 76 -2.03 -7.92 -4.10
CA ASP A 76 -0.92 -8.77 -4.51
C ASP A 76 0.03 -7.95 -5.39
N PRO A 77 1.23 -7.58 -4.92
CA PRO A 77 2.17 -6.77 -5.68
C PRO A 77 2.60 -7.45 -6.99
N ARG A 78 2.54 -8.78 -7.06
CA ARG A 78 2.92 -9.54 -8.26
C ARG A 78 1.92 -9.38 -9.39
N LEU A 79 0.69 -8.98 -9.09
CA LEU A 79 -0.33 -8.71 -10.11
C LEU A 79 -0.23 -7.32 -10.71
N LEU A 80 0.57 -6.42 -10.12
CA LEU A 80 0.79 -5.08 -10.65
C LEU A 80 1.42 -5.10 -12.05
N GLN A 81 2.25 -6.12 -12.36
CA GLN A 81 2.81 -6.31 -13.70
C GLN A 81 1.72 -6.48 -14.78
N ASN A 82 0.51 -6.93 -14.43
CA ASN A 82 -0.60 -7.05 -15.37
C ASN A 82 -1.27 -5.70 -15.64
N LEU A 83 -1.18 -4.75 -14.70
CA LEU A 83 -1.63 -3.38 -14.90
C LEU A 83 -0.78 -2.69 -15.96
N PHE A 84 0.51 -3.03 -16.11
CA PHE A 84 1.35 -2.52 -17.20
C PHE A 84 0.70 -2.80 -18.56
N HIS A 85 0.32 -4.06 -18.81
CA HIS A 85 -0.26 -4.47 -20.09
C HIS A 85 -1.63 -3.82 -20.31
N TYR A 86 -2.44 -3.75 -19.26
CA TYR A 86 -3.74 -3.08 -19.29
C TYR A 86 -3.64 -1.58 -19.57
N ASN A 87 -2.75 -0.87 -18.86
CA ASN A 87 -2.52 0.57 -19.04
C ASN A 87 -1.95 0.89 -20.42
N LEU A 88 -1.03 0.06 -20.93
CA LEU A 88 -0.50 0.21 -22.28
C LEU A 88 -1.60 0.04 -23.34
N LYS A 89 -2.43 -1.01 -23.21
CA LYS A 89 -3.54 -1.25 -24.13
C LYS A 89 -4.52 -0.07 -24.14
N ARG A 90 -4.88 0.46 -22.97
CA ARG A 90 -5.75 1.65 -22.86
C ARG A 90 -5.12 2.92 -23.41
N ALA A 91 -3.82 3.11 -23.24
CA ALA A 91 -3.11 4.27 -23.79
C ALA A 91 -3.06 4.24 -25.33
N VAL A 92 -3.13 3.07 -25.94
CA VAL A 92 -3.22 2.90 -27.40
C VAL A 92 -4.67 3.05 -27.89
N GLU A 93 -5.65 2.57 -27.11
CA GLU A 93 -7.08 2.61 -27.51
C GLU A 93 -7.72 4.00 -27.40
N TYR A 94 -7.26 4.88 -26.50
CA TYR A 94 -7.97 6.11 -26.15
C TYR A 94 -7.20 7.43 -26.36
N ASP A 95 -6.01 7.42 -26.99
CA ASP A 95 -5.15 8.62 -27.03
C ASP A 95 -4.53 8.94 -28.40
N THR A 96 -4.05 10.18 -28.55
CA THR A 96 -3.26 10.59 -29.73
C THR A 96 -1.86 9.96 -29.69
N LEU A 97 -1.26 9.72 -30.86
CA LEU A 97 0.05 9.06 -31.00
C LEU A 97 1.15 9.63 -30.09
N ASP A 98 1.19 10.95 -29.92
CA ASP A 98 2.19 11.63 -29.08
C ASP A 98 1.99 11.33 -27.58
N ASN A 99 0.73 11.31 -27.10
CA ASN A 99 0.41 10.95 -25.73
C ASN A 99 0.61 9.46 -25.48
N THR A 100 0.32 8.61 -26.46
CA THR A 100 0.58 7.16 -26.38
C THR A 100 2.07 6.88 -26.18
N LEU A 101 2.96 7.64 -26.83
CA LEU A 101 4.41 7.45 -26.73
C LEU A 101 4.97 7.90 -25.37
N GLU A 102 4.53 9.06 -24.86
CA GLU A 102 4.91 9.52 -23.52
C GLU A 102 4.37 8.60 -22.42
N LYS A 103 3.12 8.14 -22.56
CA LYS A 103 2.54 7.14 -21.65
C LYS A 103 3.25 5.80 -21.76
N ALA A 104 3.61 5.34 -22.96
CA ALA A 104 4.36 4.11 -23.14
C ALA A 104 5.75 4.19 -22.49
N LYS A 105 6.46 5.33 -22.60
CA LYS A 105 7.74 5.56 -21.89
C LYS A 105 7.55 5.54 -20.37
N PHE A 106 6.51 6.21 -19.86
CA PHE A 106 6.18 6.22 -18.43
C PHE A 106 5.86 4.81 -17.91
N VAL A 107 5.03 4.08 -18.65
CA VAL A 107 4.61 2.72 -18.36
C VAL A 107 5.83 1.78 -18.44
N PHE A 108 6.69 1.88 -19.46
CA PHE A 108 7.92 1.08 -19.61
C PHE A 108 8.91 1.30 -18.47
N LYS A 109 9.09 2.55 -18.05
CA LYS A 109 9.92 2.89 -16.89
C LYS A 109 9.39 2.25 -15.60
N ARG A 110 8.06 2.17 -15.42
CA ARG A 110 7.44 1.48 -14.28
C ARG A 110 7.43 -0.05 -14.40
N GLY A 111 7.16 -0.60 -15.58
CA GLY A 111 7.09 -2.06 -15.80
C GLY A 111 8.42 -2.79 -15.60
N ILE A 112 9.55 -2.10 -15.76
CA ILE A 112 10.88 -2.62 -15.39
C ILE A 112 11.08 -2.64 -13.87
N LEU A 113 10.53 -1.65 -13.14
CA LEU A 113 10.66 -1.53 -11.68
C LEU A 113 9.72 -2.48 -10.92
N ASP A 114 8.57 -2.83 -11.50
CA ASP A 114 7.51 -3.57 -10.81
C ASP A 114 7.74 -5.10 -10.73
N ARG A 115 8.63 -5.66 -11.56
CA ARG A 115 8.94 -7.10 -11.53
C ARG A 115 9.75 -7.55 -10.31
N SER A 116 10.31 -6.62 -9.52
CA SER A 116 11.33 -6.93 -8.50
C SER A 116 10.90 -6.75 -7.05
N GLY A 117 9.62 -6.48 -6.75
CA GLY A 117 9.16 -6.25 -5.37
C GLY A 117 9.26 -4.79 -4.91
N PHE A 118 9.48 -3.84 -5.82
CA PHE A 118 9.63 -2.41 -5.54
C PHE A 118 8.49 -1.80 -4.70
N ALA A 119 7.24 -2.23 -4.92
CA ALA A 119 6.11 -1.76 -4.13
C ALA A 119 6.21 -2.21 -2.65
N LEU A 120 6.69 -3.43 -2.40
CA LEU A 120 6.96 -3.93 -1.05
C LEU A 120 8.16 -3.22 -0.44
N ASP A 121 9.22 -2.96 -1.22
CA ASP A 121 10.39 -2.19 -0.75
C ASP A 121 9.99 -0.78 -0.31
N ILE A 122 9.05 -0.14 -1.03
CA ILE A 122 8.50 1.16 -0.63
C ILE A 122 7.76 1.02 0.69
N VAL A 123 6.89 0.03 0.83
CA VAL A 123 6.15 -0.18 2.10
C VAL A 123 7.13 -0.43 3.24
N GLU A 124 8.11 -1.32 3.07
CA GLU A 124 9.14 -1.62 4.07
C GLU A 124 9.94 -0.36 4.44
N LYS A 125 10.30 0.45 3.44
CA LYS A 125 10.98 1.72 3.67
C LYS A 125 10.11 2.72 4.45
N GLN A 126 8.81 2.81 4.15
CA GLN A 126 7.88 3.66 4.91
C GLN A 126 7.77 3.18 6.36
N PHE A 127 7.64 1.86 6.59
CA PHE A 127 7.67 1.28 7.93
C PHE A 127 8.96 1.68 8.67
N LYS A 128 10.14 1.48 8.08
CA LYS A 128 11.43 1.81 8.72
C LYS A 128 11.67 3.30 8.96
N GLN A 129 11.02 4.18 8.19
CA GLN A 129 11.22 5.63 8.30
C GLN A 129 10.25 6.31 9.27
N GLN A 130 9.10 5.69 9.51
CA GLN A 130 7.97 6.33 10.17
C GLN A 130 7.53 5.62 11.45
N LEU A 131 8.03 4.42 11.73
CA LEU A 131 7.75 3.60 12.91
C LEU A 131 9.06 3.11 13.50
#